data_AF-A0A7L0K8Z5-F1
#
_entry.id   AF-A0A7L0K8Z5-F1
#
_cell.length_a   1.000
_cell.length_b   1.000
_cell.length_c   1.000
_cell.angle_alpha   90.00
_cell.angle_beta   90.00
_cell.angle_gamma   90.00
#
_symmetry.space_group_name_H-M   'P 1'
#
loop_
_entity.id
_entity.type
_entity.pdbx_description
1 polymer ?
#
loop_
_entity_poly.entity_id
_entity_poly.type
_entity_poly.pdbx_seq_one_letter_code
_entity_poly.pdbx_strand_id
1 'polypeptide(L)'
;MLTAMFLAALILITVHSQETEETITYTQCTDGYEWDPIRQRCKDIDECEIVPDACKGGMKCVNHYGGYLCLPRTAQIIVNEREEAAAESTSGRNNVIRRTPADPHRAPPNPTHQIQCAAGYEQSEHNVCQDIDECATGTHNCRADQMCVNLRGSFSCQCPPGYQKRGEQCVDIDECTLPPYCHHRCVNTPGSYYCQCNAGFQLASNNHTCVDINECDANNPCAQQCYNILGSFICQCNPGFELSSDRINCEDTDECRTSSYICQYQCVNEPGKFSCICPEGYQVVGGRTCQDINECETTNECREDEICWNYHGGFRCYPRNPCQEPYVLTSENRCVCPVSNAICRELPYSVVYKYMSIRSDRTVPSDIFQIQATTIYPNTINTFRIKSGNENGEFYLRQTSAVSAMLVLVKSLSGPREHIVDLEMLTVNSLNYRTSSVLRLTIIVGPYAF
;
A
#
# COMPACT_ATOMS: atom_id res chain seq x y z
N MET A 1 -29.63 24.99 -44.80
CA MET A 1 -30.80 25.06 -45.69
C MET A 1 -30.33 24.75 -47.10
N LEU A 2 -31.11 23.94 -47.82
CA LEU A 2 -30.84 23.45 -49.17
C LEU A 2 -30.42 24.59 -50.12
N THR A 3 -29.35 24.38 -50.89
CA THR A 3 -29.05 25.16 -52.10
C THR A 3 -29.76 24.52 -53.29
N ALA A 4 -30.78 25.24 -53.80
CA ALA A 4 -31.58 24.85 -54.94
C ALA A 4 -30.97 25.36 -56.27
N MET A 5 -31.00 24.46 -57.25
CA MET A 5 -31.18 24.61 -58.71
C MET A 5 -31.05 26.02 -59.33
N PHE A 6 -30.09 26.24 -60.23
CA PHE A 6 -30.06 25.94 -61.68
C PHE A 6 -30.72 27.03 -62.58
N LEU A 7 -29.85 27.64 -63.39
CA LEU A 7 -30.00 28.20 -64.76
C LEU A 7 -31.27 28.98 -65.16
N ALA A 8 -31.06 30.17 -65.72
CA ALA A 8 -31.25 30.41 -67.16
C ALA A 8 -30.79 31.82 -67.58
N ALA A 9 -30.19 31.87 -68.76
CA ALA A 9 -29.70 33.05 -69.46
C ALA A 9 -30.77 33.68 -70.37
N LEU A 10 -30.53 34.94 -70.77
CA LEU A 10 -30.66 35.55 -72.11
C LEU A 10 -31.12 37.01 -71.99
N ILE A 11 -30.26 37.97 -72.35
CA ILE A 11 -30.08 38.60 -73.68
C ILE A 11 -31.09 39.73 -73.94
N LEU A 12 -30.47 40.87 -74.28
CA LEU A 12 -31.01 42.18 -74.60
C LEU A 12 -32.07 42.16 -75.70
N ILE A 13 -33.03 43.07 -75.58
CA ILE A 13 -33.76 43.64 -76.72
C ILE A 13 -33.56 45.16 -76.67
N THR A 14 -32.79 45.68 -77.62
CA THR A 14 -32.75 47.10 -77.99
C THR A 14 -33.79 47.34 -79.08
N VAL A 15 -34.69 48.31 -78.87
CA VAL A 15 -35.54 48.90 -79.93
C VAL A 15 -35.17 50.36 -80.07
N HIS A 16 -34.71 50.71 -81.28
CA HIS A 16 -34.41 52.05 -81.79
C HIS A 16 -35.66 52.94 -81.74
N SER A 17 -35.55 54.12 -81.14
CA SER A 17 -35.39 55.44 -81.79
C SER A 17 -36.56 55.88 -82.65
N GLN A 18 -37.20 56.99 -82.27
CA GLN A 18 -37.06 58.26 -82.98
C GLN A 18 -37.84 59.32 -82.23
N GLU A 19 -37.17 60.39 -81.81
CA GLU A 19 -37.79 61.72 -81.75
C GLU A 19 -36.70 62.79 -81.82
N THR A 20 -37.10 63.88 -82.45
CA THR A 20 -36.32 64.90 -83.15
C THR A 20 -35.63 65.91 -82.23
N GLU A 21 -34.59 66.52 -82.78
CA GLU A 21 -33.74 67.58 -82.22
C GLU A 21 -34.50 68.72 -81.52
N GLU A 22 -33.99 69.16 -80.37
CA GLU A 22 -33.75 70.58 -80.09
C GLU A 22 -32.78 70.79 -78.91
N THR A 23 -31.85 71.74 -79.09
CA THR A 23 -31.31 72.70 -78.09
C THR A 23 -30.06 72.44 -77.22
N ILE A 24 -29.25 73.51 -77.14
CA ILE A 24 -28.32 73.99 -76.09
C ILE A 24 -26.91 73.38 -76.03
N THR A 25 -25.91 74.24 -76.28
CA THR A 25 -24.50 74.04 -75.93
C THR A 25 -24.32 73.89 -74.42
N TYR A 26 -23.88 72.72 -73.96
CA TYR A 26 -23.49 72.44 -72.57
C TYR A 26 -22.01 72.85 -72.36
N THR A 27 -21.74 73.76 -71.42
CA THR A 27 -20.42 73.89 -70.79
C THR A 27 -20.23 72.72 -69.83
N GLN A 28 -19.38 71.75 -70.16
CA GLN A 28 -19.12 70.59 -69.31
C GLN A 28 -18.12 70.93 -68.19
N CYS A 29 -18.54 70.75 -66.94
CA CYS A 29 -17.65 70.66 -65.78
C CYS A 29 -17.03 69.26 -65.69
N THR A 30 -15.86 69.14 -65.05
CA THR A 30 -15.25 67.84 -64.76
C THR A 30 -16.06 67.08 -63.69
N ASP A 31 -15.97 65.75 -63.70
CA ASP A 31 -16.64 64.89 -62.72
C ASP A 31 -16.33 65.34 -61.28
N GLY A 32 -17.36 65.37 -60.43
CA GLY A 32 -17.32 65.94 -59.07
C GLY A 32 -17.68 67.43 -58.97
N TYR A 33 -18.01 68.09 -60.09
CA TYR A 33 -18.40 69.50 -60.09
C TYR A 33 -19.68 69.75 -60.91
N GLU A 34 -20.54 70.62 -60.39
CA GLU A 34 -21.76 71.09 -61.05
C GLU A 34 -21.58 72.51 -61.60
N TRP A 35 -22.18 72.82 -62.74
CA TRP A 35 -22.14 74.17 -63.28
C TRP A 35 -23.08 75.10 -62.48
N ASP A 36 -22.54 76.15 -61.85
CA ASP A 36 -23.32 77.20 -61.21
C ASP A 36 -23.63 78.30 -62.26
N PRO A 37 -24.86 78.36 -62.81
CA PRO A 37 -25.20 79.31 -63.87
C PRO A 37 -25.23 80.76 -63.40
N ILE A 38 -25.32 81.01 -62.08
CA ILE A 38 -25.33 82.35 -61.49
C ILE A 38 -23.90 82.89 -61.42
N ARG A 39 -22.95 82.05 -60.99
CA ARG A 39 -21.54 82.43 -60.85
C ARG A 39 -20.69 82.15 -62.10
N GLN A 40 -21.29 81.55 -63.13
CA GLN A 40 -20.65 81.17 -64.40
C GLN A 40 -19.35 80.39 -64.17
N ARG A 41 -19.36 79.47 -63.20
CA ARG A 41 -18.21 78.63 -62.85
C ARG A 41 -18.67 77.25 -62.38
N CYS A 42 -17.79 76.25 -62.49
CA CYS A 42 -18.00 74.96 -61.86
C CYS A 42 -17.85 75.10 -60.34
N LYS A 43 -18.84 74.59 -59.60
CA LYS A 43 -18.86 74.51 -58.14
C LYS A 43 -18.74 73.03 -57.76
N ASP A 44 -17.99 72.78 -56.70
CA ASP A 44 -17.86 71.47 -56.10
C ASP A 44 -19.21 70.89 -55.66
N ILE A 45 -19.44 69.61 -55.96
CA ILE A 45 -20.62 68.87 -55.51
C ILE A 45 -20.30 68.29 -54.13
N ASP A 46 -21.20 68.40 -53.16
CA ASP A 46 -21.02 67.70 -51.90
C ASP A 46 -21.49 66.24 -52.03
N GLU A 47 -20.60 65.33 -52.41
CA GLU A 47 -20.98 63.93 -52.61
C GLU A 47 -21.43 63.24 -51.33
N CYS A 48 -21.07 63.76 -50.15
CA CYS A 48 -21.52 63.20 -48.87
C CYS A 48 -23.01 63.46 -48.59
N GLU A 49 -23.59 64.52 -49.17
CA GLU A 49 -25.04 64.79 -49.06
C GLU A 49 -25.86 64.04 -50.12
N ILE A 50 -25.28 63.79 -51.29
CA ILE A 50 -26.01 63.20 -52.42
C ILE A 50 -25.84 61.67 -52.55
N VAL A 51 -24.80 61.06 -51.98
CA VAL A 51 -24.58 59.61 -52.00
C VAL A 51 -24.90 58.99 -50.63
N PRO A 52 -26.01 58.24 -50.49
CA PRO A 52 -26.33 57.53 -49.25
C PRO A 52 -25.25 56.48 -48.95
N ASP A 53 -24.71 56.49 -47.72
CA ASP A 53 -23.58 55.62 -47.32
C ASP A 53 -22.37 55.69 -48.27
N ALA A 54 -22.01 56.92 -48.69
CA ALA A 54 -20.83 57.20 -49.50
C ALA A 54 -19.57 56.44 -49.00
N CYS A 55 -19.47 56.23 -47.68
CA CYS A 55 -18.38 55.49 -47.03
C CYS A 55 -18.86 54.19 -46.37
N LYS A 56 -18.30 53.05 -46.80
CA LYS A 56 -18.59 51.73 -46.21
C LYS A 56 -17.85 51.54 -44.88
N GLY A 57 -18.43 50.75 -43.97
CA GLY A 57 -17.74 50.33 -42.73
C GLY A 57 -17.79 51.32 -41.56
N GLY A 58 -18.80 52.19 -41.50
CA GLY A 58 -19.01 53.11 -40.37
C GLY A 58 -18.10 54.34 -40.32
N MET A 59 -17.34 54.58 -41.41
CA MET A 59 -16.50 55.75 -41.63
C MET A 59 -17.36 57.00 -41.86
N LYS A 60 -16.85 58.17 -41.43
CA LYS A 60 -17.45 59.49 -41.66
C LYS A 60 -17.05 60.00 -43.05
N CYS A 61 -18.04 60.40 -43.85
CA CYS A 61 -17.81 61.08 -45.13
C CYS A 61 -17.49 62.56 -44.88
N VAL A 62 -16.50 63.09 -45.59
CA VAL A 62 -16.18 64.52 -45.63
C VAL A 62 -16.04 64.96 -47.08
N ASN A 63 -16.75 66.03 -47.44
CA ASN A 63 -16.68 66.62 -48.77
C ASN A 63 -15.26 67.14 -49.09
N HIS A 64 -14.79 66.93 -50.32
CA HIS A 64 -13.48 67.35 -50.81
C HIS A 64 -13.58 67.88 -52.25
N TYR A 65 -12.65 68.73 -52.68
CA TYR A 65 -12.75 69.31 -54.02
C TYR A 65 -12.64 68.21 -55.10
N GLY A 66 -13.75 67.98 -55.82
CA GLY A 66 -13.91 66.99 -56.88
C GLY A 66 -14.24 65.57 -56.41
N GLY A 67 -14.69 65.40 -55.16
CA GLY A 67 -15.08 64.10 -54.61
C GLY A 67 -15.23 64.08 -53.09
N TYR A 68 -15.18 62.90 -52.47
CA TYR A 68 -15.31 62.78 -51.01
C TYR A 68 -14.20 61.92 -50.38
N LEU A 69 -13.89 62.17 -49.10
CA LEU A 69 -12.96 61.40 -48.30
C LEU A 69 -13.71 60.60 -47.22
N CYS A 70 -13.34 59.33 -47.07
CA CYS A 70 -13.84 58.47 -46.00
C CYS A 70 -12.84 58.39 -44.86
N LEU A 71 -13.21 58.91 -43.69
CA LEU A 71 -12.35 58.94 -42.51
C LEU A 71 -12.93 58.10 -41.37
N PRO A 72 -12.10 57.47 -40.51
CA PRO A 72 -12.58 56.86 -39.28
C PRO A 72 -13.28 57.90 -38.39
N ARG A 73 -14.29 57.49 -37.59
CA ARG A 73 -14.98 58.41 -36.66
C ARG A 73 -14.05 59.03 -35.60
N THR A 74 -12.89 58.42 -35.38
CA THR A 74 -11.83 58.88 -34.46
C THR A 74 -10.94 59.97 -35.05
N ALA A 75 -11.11 60.31 -36.33
CA ALA A 75 -10.36 61.37 -37.01
C ALA A 75 -11.15 62.69 -37.05
N GLN A 76 -10.47 63.82 -36.78
CA GLN A 76 -11.00 65.17 -36.98
C GLN A 76 -10.18 65.92 -38.04
N ILE A 77 -10.86 66.73 -38.87
CA ILE A 77 -10.23 67.62 -39.87
C ILE A 77 -10.26 69.05 -39.32
N ILE A 78 -9.11 69.72 -39.34
CA ILE A 78 -8.99 71.17 -39.11
C ILE A 78 -8.68 71.83 -40.45
N VAL A 79 -9.55 72.74 -40.91
CA VAL A 79 -9.31 73.55 -42.10
C VAL A 79 -8.52 74.79 -41.68
N ASN A 80 -7.26 74.90 -42.08
CA ASN A 80 -6.50 76.14 -41.92
C ASN A 80 -6.91 77.12 -43.05
N GLU A 81 -7.81 78.05 -42.76
CA GLU A 81 -8.04 79.21 -43.63
C GLU A 81 -6.75 80.05 -43.67
N ARG A 82 -6.02 80.03 -44.80
CA ARG A 82 -4.95 81.00 -45.05
C ARG A 82 -5.58 82.34 -45.47
N GLU A 83 -5.14 83.37 -44.76
CA GLU A 83 -5.42 84.80 -44.84
C GLU A 83 -5.63 85.38 -46.26
N GLU A 84 -6.80 85.96 -46.51
CA GLU A 84 -6.94 87.19 -47.30
C GLU A 84 -7.91 88.14 -46.60
N ALA A 85 -7.41 88.84 -45.59
CA ALA A 85 -8.08 90.01 -45.01
C ALA A 85 -7.03 91.06 -44.67
N ALA A 86 -6.85 92.05 -45.55
CA ALA A 86 -6.69 93.47 -45.21
C ALA A 86 -6.26 94.28 -46.43
N ALA A 87 -7.13 95.20 -46.87
CA ALA A 87 -6.73 96.58 -47.16
C ALA A 87 -7.99 97.43 -47.48
N GLU A 88 -8.51 98.13 -46.48
CA GLU A 88 -9.36 99.30 -46.71
C GLU A 88 -8.50 100.59 -46.71
N SER A 89 -8.75 101.43 -47.73
CA SER A 89 -8.70 102.90 -47.73
C SER A 89 -7.37 103.64 -47.45
N THR A 90 -6.81 104.30 -48.49
CA THR A 90 -6.92 105.76 -48.66
C THR A 90 -6.19 106.29 -49.92
N SER A 91 -6.88 107.20 -50.62
CA SER A 91 -6.38 108.36 -51.38
C SER A 91 -5.42 108.20 -52.57
N GLY A 92 -5.99 108.32 -53.78
CA GLY A 92 -5.60 109.36 -54.75
C GLY A 92 -4.31 109.18 -55.55
N ARG A 93 -4.41 108.60 -56.76
CA ARG A 93 -4.07 109.25 -58.04
C ARG A 93 -4.20 108.29 -59.22
N ASN A 94 -4.72 108.84 -60.31
CA ASN A 94 -4.96 108.21 -61.60
C ASN A 94 -3.83 107.28 -62.07
N ASN A 95 -4.16 106.02 -62.30
CA ASN A 95 -3.50 105.22 -63.32
C ASN A 95 -4.47 104.18 -63.89
N VAL A 96 -4.62 104.24 -65.22
CA VAL A 96 -5.43 103.34 -66.04
C VAL A 96 -4.75 101.96 -66.03
N ILE A 97 -5.33 100.99 -65.33
CA ILE A 97 -4.90 99.59 -65.39
C ILE A 97 -5.82 98.86 -66.36
N ARG A 98 -5.26 98.46 -67.50
CA ARG A 98 -5.92 97.59 -68.49
C ARG A 98 -6.34 96.29 -67.81
N ARG A 99 -7.63 95.96 -67.84
CA ARG A 99 -8.10 94.62 -67.50
C ARG A 99 -7.76 93.68 -68.67
N THR A 100 -6.76 92.83 -68.49
CA THR A 100 -6.60 91.62 -69.29
C THR A 100 -7.64 90.58 -68.85
N PRO A 101 -8.26 89.80 -69.76
CA PRO A 101 -9.22 88.76 -69.39
C PRO A 101 -8.54 87.69 -68.53
N ALA A 102 -9.24 87.20 -67.51
CA ALA A 102 -8.81 86.10 -66.67
C ALA A 102 -8.77 84.79 -67.48
N ASP A 103 -7.67 84.05 -67.34
CA ASP A 103 -7.46 82.71 -67.89
C ASP A 103 -8.25 81.67 -67.06
N PRO A 104 -9.11 80.81 -67.64
CA PRO A 104 -9.98 79.89 -66.90
C PRO A 104 -9.31 78.64 -66.30
N HIS A 105 -8.00 78.44 -66.43
CA HIS A 105 -7.37 77.14 -66.14
C HIS A 105 -6.35 77.10 -64.99
N ARG A 106 -6.51 77.91 -63.93
CA ARG A 106 -5.68 77.75 -62.72
C ARG A 106 -6.49 77.20 -61.54
N ALA A 107 -6.30 75.91 -61.26
CA ALA A 107 -6.75 75.28 -60.03
C ALA A 107 -6.08 75.94 -58.81
N PRO A 108 -6.82 76.23 -57.72
CA PRO A 108 -6.22 76.67 -56.46
C PRO A 108 -5.32 75.55 -55.87
N PRO A 109 -4.25 75.88 -55.11
CA PRO A 109 -3.45 74.87 -54.45
C PRO A 109 -4.30 74.09 -53.44
N ASN A 110 -4.15 72.76 -53.48
CA ASN A 110 -4.92 71.78 -52.70
C ASN A 110 -4.79 72.06 -51.18
N PRO A 111 -5.88 72.22 -50.41
CA PRO A 111 -5.78 72.29 -48.95
C PRO A 111 -5.28 70.95 -48.40
N THR A 112 -4.15 70.99 -47.68
CA THR A 112 -3.63 69.81 -46.97
C THR A 112 -4.52 69.54 -45.75
N HIS A 113 -5.41 68.55 -45.85
CA HIS A 113 -6.13 68.03 -44.70
C HIS A 113 -5.16 67.24 -43.81
N GLN A 114 -4.79 67.81 -42.65
CA GLN A 114 -4.08 67.06 -41.61
C GLN A 114 -5.10 66.28 -40.77
N ILE A 115 -4.93 64.96 -40.71
CA ILE A 115 -5.76 64.08 -39.89
C ILE A 115 -5.23 64.13 -38.46
N GLN A 116 -6.07 64.57 -37.51
CA GLN A 116 -5.75 64.46 -36.10
C GLN A 116 -6.54 63.30 -35.49
N CYS A 117 -5.81 62.30 -34.99
CA CYS A 117 -6.39 61.18 -34.28
C CYS A 117 -6.76 61.57 -32.84
N ALA A 118 -7.81 60.94 -32.30
CA ALA A 118 -8.17 61.07 -30.89
C ALA A 118 -7.00 60.62 -29.96
N ALA A 119 -6.96 61.13 -28.73
CA ALA A 119 -5.95 60.73 -27.75
C ALA A 119 -5.94 59.18 -27.57
N GLY A 120 -4.74 58.59 -27.55
CA GLY A 120 -4.55 57.13 -27.53
C GLY A 120 -4.53 56.46 -28.91
N TYR A 121 -4.57 57.22 -30.00
CA TYR A 121 -4.50 56.71 -31.38
C TYR A 121 -3.43 57.42 -32.19
N GLU A 122 -2.74 56.67 -33.06
CA GLU A 122 -1.75 57.20 -34.00
C GLU A 122 -2.18 56.99 -35.47
N GLN A 123 -1.67 57.84 -36.36
CA GLN A 123 -1.99 57.78 -37.78
C GLN A 123 -1.09 56.76 -38.49
N SER A 124 -1.68 55.74 -39.09
CA SER A 124 -0.97 54.77 -39.94
C SER A 124 -0.68 55.33 -41.34
N GLU A 125 0.17 54.64 -42.13
CA GLU A 125 0.54 54.99 -43.51
C GLU A 125 -0.67 55.14 -44.47
N HIS A 126 -1.85 54.63 -44.09
CA HIS A 126 -3.09 54.70 -44.86
C HIS A 126 -4.12 55.71 -44.33
N ASN A 127 -3.71 56.71 -43.54
CA ASN A 127 -4.62 57.72 -42.99
C ASN A 127 -5.70 57.14 -42.05
N VAL A 128 -5.45 55.97 -41.47
CA VAL A 128 -6.33 55.31 -40.48
C VAL A 128 -5.74 55.50 -39.09
N CYS A 129 -6.56 55.97 -38.15
CA CYS A 129 -6.20 56.04 -36.74
C CYS A 129 -6.21 54.63 -36.12
N GLN A 130 -5.03 54.12 -35.81
CA GLN A 130 -4.85 52.86 -35.09
C GLN A 130 -4.58 53.14 -33.62
N ASP A 131 -4.98 52.19 -32.79
CA ASP A 131 -4.72 52.21 -31.36
C ASP A 131 -3.21 52.24 -31.10
N ILE A 132 -2.76 53.11 -30.19
CA ILE A 132 -1.37 53.10 -29.74
C ILE A 132 -1.25 51.96 -28.73
N ASP A 133 -0.42 50.96 -29.01
CA ASP A 133 -0.12 49.96 -27.99
C ASP A 133 0.91 50.53 -27.01
N GLU A 134 0.44 51.18 -25.94
CA GLU A 134 1.33 51.79 -24.95
C GLU A 134 2.21 50.75 -24.22
N CYS A 135 1.79 49.48 -24.22
CA CYS A 135 2.53 48.36 -23.63
C CYS A 135 3.70 47.90 -24.51
N ALA A 136 3.51 47.86 -25.84
CA ALA A 136 4.57 47.53 -26.79
C ALA A 136 5.54 48.69 -27.01
N THR A 137 5.02 49.93 -27.01
CA THR A 137 5.81 51.15 -27.23
C THR A 137 6.51 51.65 -25.96
N GLY A 138 6.12 51.15 -24.78
CA GLY A 138 6.72 51.52 -23.49
C GLY A 138 6.34 52.92 -23.01
N THR A 139 5.27 53.52 -23.56
CA THR A 139 4.78 54.86 -23.20
C THR A 139 3.80 54.85 -22.02
N HIS A 140 3.50 53.69 -21.46
CA HIS A 140 2.66 53.54 -20.27
C HIS A 140 3.34 54.06 -18.99
N ASN A 141 2.54 54.46 -18.00
CA ASN A 141 3.03 54.85 -16.67
C ASN A 141 2.86 53.74 -15.61
N CYS A 142 2.67 52.49 -16.03
CA CYS A 142 2.62 51.34 -15.11
C CYS A 142 3.91 51.20 -14.30
N ARG A 143 3.76 50.86 -13.02
CA ARG A 143 4.91 50.57 -12.14
C ARG A 143 5.58 49.27 -12.54
N ALA A 144 6.82 49.07 -12.09
CA ALA A 144 7.61 47.88 -12.39
C ALA A 144 7.01 46.56 -11.85
N ASP A 145 6.17 46.63 -10.82
CA ASP A 145 5.44 45.51 -10.22
C ASP A 145 4.06 45.26 -10.85
N GLN A 146 3.71 45.99 -11.93
CA GLN A 146 2.43 45.90 -12.63
C GLN A 146 2.63 45.42 -14.08
N MET A 147 1.65 44.72 -14.60
CA MET A 147 1.56 44.34 -16.00
C MET A 147 0.72 45.37 -16.75
N CYS A 148 1.25 45.86 -17.87
CA CYS A 148 0.51 46.72 -18.79
C CYS A 148 -0.43 45.86 -19.65
N VAL A 149 -1.70 46.25 -19.71
CA VAL A 149 -2.71 45.68 -20.60
C VAL A 149 -3.19 46.77 -21.54
N ASN A 150 -2.94 46.60 -22.84
CA ASN A 150 -3.39 47.54 -23.86
C ASN A 150 -4.92 47.45 -24.04
N LEU A 151 -5.61 48.59 -24.07
CA LEU A 151 -7.04 48.71 -24.31
C LEU A 151 -7.26 49.64 -25.50
N ARG A 152 -8.40 49.54 -26.18
CA ARG A 152 -8.67 50.45 -27.30
C ARG A 152 -8.80 51.90 -26.82
N GLY A 153 -7.83 52.73 -27.18
CA GLY A 153 -7.72 54.16 -26.87
C GLY A 153 -7.12 54.49 -25.50
N SER A 154 -6.56 53.52 -24.78
CA SER A 154 -5.96 53.69 -23.44
C SER A 154 -5.19 52.43 -23.03
N PHE A 155 -4.48 52.47 -21.91
CA PHE A 155 -3.93 51.27 -21.27
C PHE A 155 -4.47 51.09 -19.85
N SER A 156 -4.27 49.90 -19.28
CA SER A 156 -4.57 49.59 -17.88
C SER A 156 -3.40 48.87 -17.23
N CYS A 157 -3.00 49.33 -16.04
CA CYS A 157 -1.97 48.68 -15.23
C CYS A 157 -2.63 47.76 -14.21
N GLN A 158 -2.38 46.46 -14.33
CA GLN A 158 -2.97 45.43 -13.46
C GLN A 158 -1.87 44.70 -12.69
N CYS A 159 -2.21 44.15 -11.54
CA CYS A 159 -1.26 43.30 -10.82
C CYS A 159 -1.10 41.95 -11.54
N PRO A 160 0.09 41.32 -11.48
CA PRO A 160 0.28 39.96 -11.95
C PRO A 160 -0.71 38.97 -11.30
N PRO A 161 -1.00 37.81 -11.92
CA PRO A 161 -1.79 36.76 -11.28
C PRO A 161 -1.20 36.37 -9.92
N GLY A 162 -2.06 36.20 -8.90
CA GLY A 162 -1.63 35.94 -7.52
C GLY A 162 -1.30 37.20 -6.70
N TYR A 163 -1.43 38.41 -7.28
CA TYR A 163 -1.19 39.67 -6.57
C TYR A 163 -2.45 40.53 -6.53
N GLN A 164 -2.64 41.24 -5.42
CA GLN A 164 -3.71 42.22 -5.23
C GLN A 164 -3.17 43.63 -5.09
N LYS A 165 -3.95 44.61 -5.54
CA LYS A 165 -3.61 46.02 -5.43
C LYS A 165 -3.85 46.49 -3.98
N ARG A 166 -2.80 46.91 -3.28
CA ARG A 166 -2.89 47.57 -1.96
C ARG A 166 -2.25 48.95 -2.06
N GLY A 167 -3.07 49.98 -2.19
CA GLY A 167 -2.61 51.33 -2.52
C GLY A 167 -2.13 51.40 -3.98
N GLU A 168 -0.88 51.82 -4.18
CA GLU A 168 -0.24 51.88 -5.50
C GLU A 168 0.66 50.67 -5.82
N GLN A 169 0.81 49.72 -4.90
CA GLN A 169 1.69 48.55 -5.05
C GLN A 169 0.89 47.26 -5.24
N CYS A 170 1.49 46.32 -5.95
CA CYS A 170 1.01 44.94 -6.06
C CYS A 170 1.64 44.12 -4.93
N VAL A 171 0.79 43.66 -4.02
CA VAL A 171 1.19 42.79 -2.91
C VAL A 171 0.69 41.39 -3.19
N ASP A 172 1.52 40.42 -2.88
CA ASP A 172 1.20 39.01 -2.98
C ASP A 172 -0.07 38.68 -2.18
N ILE A 173 -0.95 37.87 -2.77
CA ILE A 173 -2.14 37.37 -2.08
C ILE A 173 -1.69 36.19 -1.25
N ASP A 174 -1.80 36.29 0.08
CA ASP A 174 -1.51 35.14 0.94
C ASP A 174 -2.67 34.14 0.89
N GLU A 175 -2.62 33.21 -0.06
CA GLU A 175 -3.67 32.20 -0.23
C GLU A 175 -3.77 31.26 0.97
N CYS A 176 -2.75 31.18 1.85
CA CYS A 176 -2.82 30.40 3.09
C CYS A 176 -3.81 30.99 4.10
N THR A 177 -4.22 32.24 3.92
CA THR A 177 -5.23 32.91 4.75
C THR A 177 -6.64 32.86 4.15
N LEU A 178 -6.80 32.23 2.98
CA LEU A 178 -8.04 32.18 2.22
C LEU A 178 -8.48 30.72 1.96
N PRO A 179 -9.79 30.44 1.87
CA PRO A 179 -10.27 29.11 1.50
C PRO A 179 -10.06 28.83 0.00
N PRO A 180 -9.82 27.56 -0.40
CA PRO A 180 -9.73 26.38 0.45
C PRO A 180 -8.38 26.24 1.17
N TYR A 181 -8.43 25.91 2.46
CA TYR A 181 -7.24 25.75 3.29
C TYR A 181 -6.52 24.41 3.04
N CYS A 182 -5.20 24.39 3.18
CA CYS A 182 -4.42 23.15 3.22
C CYS A 182 -4.80 22.30 4.44
N HIS A 183 -4.85 20.97 4.29
CA HIS A 183 -5.12 20.06 5.41
C HIS A 183 -4.04 20.14 6.50
N HIS A 184 -2.76 20.15 6.10
CA HIS A 184 -1.62 20.22 7.02
C HIS A 184 -0.96 21.60 6.97
N ARG A 185 0.16 21.75 6.26
CA ARG A 185 0.92 22.99 6.21
C ARG A 185 0.69 23.70 4.87
N CYS A 186 0.43 25.00 4.92
CA CYS A 186 0.42 25.86 3.74
C CYS A 186 1.74 26.64 3.66
N VAL A 187 2.28 26.77 2.45
CA VAL A 187 3.45 27.61 2.17
C VAL A 187 3.07 28.60 1.08
N ASN A 188 3.00 29.87 1.47
CA ASN A 188 2.78 30.97 0.55
C ASN A 188 4.05 31.28 -0.25
N THR A 189 3.94 31.52 -1.54
CA THR A 189 5.05 31.84 -2.44
C THR A 189 4.70 33.05 -3.31
N PRO A 190 5.67 33.81 -3.83
CA PRO A 190 5.34 34.94 -4.70
C PRO A 190 4.51 34.51 -5.92
N GLY A 191 3.24 34.95 -5.97
CA GLY A 191 2.26 34.68 -7.03
C GLY A 191 1.52 33.35 -6.94
N SER A 192 1.73 32.54 -5.88
CA SER A 192 1.06 31.25 -5.70
C SER A 192 1.25 30.67 -4.30
N TYR A 193 0.76 29.45 -4.06
CA TYR A 193 0.99 28.72 -2.83
C TYR A 193 1.04 27.23 -3.10
N TYR A 194 1.54 26.46 -2.14
CA TYR A 194 1.41 25.01 -2.17
C TYR A 194 1.19 24.43 -0.78
N CYS A 195 0.47 23.31 -0.75
CA CYS A 195 0.25 22.55 0.48
C CYS A 195 1.36 21.50 0.66
N GLN A 196 1.85 21.37 1.88
CA GLN A 196 2.83 20.38 2.29
C GLN A 196 2.22 19.44 3.32
N CYS A 197 2.39 18.14 3.10
CA CYS A 197 1.96 17.10 4.02
C CYS A 197 3.05 16.77 5.05
N ASN A 198 2.62 16.43 6.27
CA ASN A 198 3.49 15.87 7.29
C ASN A 198 4.07 14.52 6.82
N ALA A 199 5.15 14.06 7.46
CA ALA A 199 5.73 12.74 7.19
C ALA A 199 4.67 11.64 7.38
N GLY A 200 4.70 10.62 6.51
CA GLY A 200 3.68 9.56 6.45
C GLY A 200 2.43 9.90 5.64
N PHE A 201 2.35 11.09 5.04
CA PHE A 201 1.21 11.51 4.22
C PHE A 201 1.66 12.01 2.84
N GLN A 202 0.83 11.80 1.83
CA GLN A 202 1.02 12.29 0.48
C GLN A 202 -0.10 13.26 0.08
N LEU A 203 0.24 14.20 -0.80
CA LEU A 203 -0.71 15.20 -1.29
C LEU A 203 -1.65 14.55 -2.32
N ALA A 204 -2.95 14.68 -2.12
CA ALA A 204 -3.95 14.15 -3.04
C ALA A 204 -4.01 14.96 -4.35
N SER A 205 -4.74 14.44 -5.35
CA SER A 205 -4.91 15.07 -6.66
C SER A 205 -5.57 16.46 -6.64
N ASN A 206 -6.20 16.84 -5.54
CA ASN A 206 -6.75 18.17 -5.35
C ASN A 206 -5.73 19.20 -4.85
N ASN A 207 -4.47 18.82 -4.61
CA ASN A 207 -3.40 19.67 -4.07
C ASN A 207 -3.66 20.32 -2.69
N HIS A 208 -4.70 19.90 -1.95
CA HIS A 208 -5.06 20.46 -0.64
C HIS A 208 -5.12 19.43 0.48
N THR A 209 -5.60 18.23 0.18
CA THR A 209 -5.80 17.19 1.19
C THR A 209 -4.60 16.27 1.27
N CYS A 210 -4.10 16.06 2.47
CA CYS A 210 -3.10 15.05 2.76
C CYS A 210 -3.79 13.74 3.08
N VAL A 211 -3.46 12.70 2.32
CA VAL A 211 -3.92 11.34 2.56
C VAL A 211 -2.77 10.52 3.11
N ASP A 212 -3.10 9.63 4.03
CA ASP A 212 -2.15 8.72 4.65
C ASP A 212 -1.48 7.84 3.59
N ILE A 213 -0.17 7.62 3.73
CA ILE A 213 0.56 6.69 2.88
C ILE A 213 0.41 5.32 3.51
N ASN A 214 -0.32 4.41 2.87
CA ASN A 214 -0.40 3.03 3.35
C ASN A 214 0.89 2.28 3.02
N GLU A 215 1.80 2.14 3.99
CA GLU A 215 3.07 1.44 3.78
C GLU A 215 2.89 -0.06 3.54
N CYS A 216 1.75 -0.65 3.90
CA CYS A 216 1.48 -2.07 3.73
C CYS A 216 1.09 -2.47 2.28
N ASP A 217 0.60 -1.54 1.45
CA ASP A 217 0.01 -1.87 0.13
C ASP A 217 1.05 -2.03 -1.00
N ALA A 218 2.14 -1.26 -0.97
CA ALA A 218 3.08 -1.18 -2.10
C ALA A 218 4.39 -1.93 -1.87
N ASN A 219 4.92 -1.92 -0.64
CA ASN A 219 6.17 -2.55 -0.30
C ASN A 219 6.21 -2.81 1.21
N ASN A 220 5.45 -3.81 1.65
CA ASN A 220 5.26 -4.12 3.07
C ASN A 220 6.61 -4.15 3.80
N PRO A 221 6.87 -3.17 4.71
CA PRO A 221 8.14 -3.07 5.41
C PRO A 221 8.31 -4.18 6.45
N CYS A 222 7.22 -4.76 6.94
CA CYS A 222 7.22 -5.77 8.00
C CYS A 222 7.62 -7.14 7.46
N ALA A 223 8.38 -7.90 8.26
CA ALA A 223 8.72 -9.29 7.92
C ALA A 223 7.49 -10.21 7.86
N GLN A 224 6.44 -9.89 8.63
CA GLN A 224 5.22 -10.69 8.73
C GLN A 224 3.97 -9.81 8.57
N GLN A 225 3.21 -9.55 9.64
CA GLN A 225 1.95 -8.81 9.56
C GLN A 225 2.20 -7.30 9.63
N CYS A 226 1.55 -6.54 8.76
CA CYS A 226 1.62 -5.08 8.70
C CYS A 226 0.23 -4.50 8.92
N TYR A 227 0.15 -3.52 9.81
CA TYR A 227 -1.06 -2.75 10.04
C TYR A 227 -0.78 -1.28 9.81
N ASN A 228 -1.48 -0.72 8.83
CA ASN A 228 -1.42 0.69 8.53
C ASN A 228 -2.10 1.51 9.62
N ILE A 229 -1.47 2.59 10.06
CA ILE A 229 -2.03 3.55 11.02
C ILE A 229 -1.84 4.96 10.47
N LEU A 230 -2.52 5.95 11.03
CA LEU A 230 -2.37 7.32 10.52
C LEU A 230 -0.94 7.85 10.76
N GLY A 231 -0.23 8.14 9.67
CA GLY A 231 1.11 8.69 9.62
C GLY A 231 2.25 7.69 9.77
N SER A 232 1.97 6.39 9.88
CA SER A 232 2.97 5.32 10.05
C SER A 232 2.33 3.94 9.88
N PHE A 233 3.11 2.88 10.12
CA PHE A 233 2.62 1.51 10.25
C PHE A 233 3.10 0.88 11.56
N ILE A 234 2.50 -0.26 11.93
CA ILE A 234 3.02 -1.15 12.98
C ILE A 234 3.16 -2.58 12.44
N CYS A 235 4.23 -3.25 12.83
CA CYS A 235 4.46 -4.66 12.52
C CYS A 235 4.06 -5.56 13.68
N GLN A 236 3.49 -6.72 13.35
CA GLN A 236 3.16 -7.76 14.33
C GLN A 236 3.66 -9.11 13.83
N CYS A 237 4.14 -9.92 14.77
CA CYS A 237 4.59 -11.26 14.51
C CYS A 237 3.47 -12.28 14.70
N ASN A 238 3.49 -13.33 13.88
CA ASN A 238 2.67 -14.52 14.02
C ASN A 238 3.00 -15.22 15.36
N PRO A 239 2.08 -16.05 15.89
CA PRO A 239 2.34 -16.84 17.09
C PRO A 239 3.64 -17.66 16.96
N GLY A 240 4.42 -17.72 18.05
CA GLY A 240 5.74 -18.38 18.07
C GLY A 240 6.91 -17.50 17.64
N PHE A 241 6.67 -16.20 17.38
CA PHE A 241 7.70 -15.24 17.04
C PHE A 241 7.59 -13.99 17.91
N GLU A 242 8.72 -13.37 18.20
CA GLU A 242 8.83 -12.09 18.89
C GLU A 242 9.36 -10.98 17.98
N LEU A 243 8.88 -9.77 18.19
CA LEU A 243 9.29 -8.62 17.40
C LEU A 243 10.70 -8.18 17.80
N SER A 244 11.60 -8.10 16.83
CA SER A 244 12.98 -7.69 17.05
C SER A 244 13.08 -6.21 17.46
N SER A 245 14.27 -5.80 17.89
CA SER A 245 14.56 -4.43 18.36
C SER A 245 14.31 -3.34 17.31
N ASP A 246 14.36 -3.69 16.02
CA ASP A 246 14.06 -2.80 14.90
C ASP A 246 12.55 -2.58 14.67
N ARG A 247 11.69 -3.32 15.37
CA ARG A 247 10.23 -3.32 15.24
C ARG A 247 9.70 -3.70 13.87
N ILE A 248 10.52 -4.37 13.06
CA ILE A 248 10.22 -4.74 11.68
C ILE A 248 10.38 -6.25 11.47
N ASN A 249 11.45 -6.82 12.00
CA ASN A 249 11.75 -8.23 11.87
C ASN A 249 11.13 -9.05 13.00
N CYS A 250 10.82 -10.31 12.71
CA CYS A 250 10.27 -11.26 13.66
C CYS A 250 11.26 -12.40 13.86
N GLU A 251 11.68 -12.58 15.10
CA GLU A 251 12.62 -13.62 15.51
C GLU A 251 11.84 -14.78 16.13
N ASP A 252 12.25 -15.99 15.80
CA ASP A 252 11.63 -17.20 16.32
C ASP A 252 11.82 -17.32 17.84
N THR A 253 10.75 -17.61 18.56
CA THR A 253 10.80 -17.80 20.01
C THR A 253 11.26 -19.21 20.30
N ASP A 254 12.51 -19.36 20.76
CA ASP A 254 13.02 -20.67 21.17
C ASP A 254 12.36 -21.14 22.48
N GLU A 255 11.24 -21.85 22.35
CA GLU A 255 10.51 -22.33 23.53
C GLU A 255 11.34 -23.34 24.31
N CYS A 256 12.19 -24.13 23.64
CA CYS A 256 13.08 -25.10 24.27
C CYS A 256 14.08 -24.45 25.23
N ARG A 257 14.46 -23.18 25.01
CA ARG A 257 15.31 -22.41 25.94
C ARG A 257 14.52 -21.71 27.04
N THR A 258 13.22 -21.53 26.85
CA THR A 258 12.34 -20.84 27.81
C THR A 258 12.07 -21.70 29.04
N SER A 259 11.88 -23.02 28.88
CA SER A 259 11.72 -23.93 30.00
C SER A 259 12.14 -25.37 29.68
N SER A 260 12.95 -25.96 30.56
CA SER A 260 13.40 -27.34 30.46
C SER A 260 12.29 -28.38 30.66
N TYR A 261 11.10 -27.98 31.12
CA TYR A 261 10.00 -28.88 31.46
C TYR A 261 8.90 -28.95 30.38
N ILE A 262 9.15 -28.36 29.21
CA ILE A 262 8.16 -28.32 28.12
C ILE A 262 7.95 -29.71 27.49
N CYS A 263 9.03 -30.47 27.34
CA CYS A 263 9.01 -31.84 26.83
C CYS A 263 9.49 -32.79 27.92
N GLN A 264 8.92 -34.01 27.98
CA GLN A 264 9.35 -35.03 28.94
C GLN A 264 10.76 -35.58 28.64
N TYR A 265 11.18 -35.59 27.37
CA TYR A 265 12.50 -36.07 26.96
C TYR A 265 13.34 -34.99 26.25
N GLN A 266 13.09 -34.76 24.95
CA GLN A 266 13.88 -33.81 24.16
C GLN A 266 12.97 -32.86 23.40
N CYS A 267 13.30 -31.57 23.48
CA CYS A 267 12.65 -30.49 22.76
C CYS A 267 13.49 -30.12 21.52
N VAL A 268 12.82 -29.90 20.40
CA VAL A 268 13.40 -29.41 19.16
C VAL A 268 12.68 -28.12 18.78
N ASN A 269 13.43 -27.04 18.67
CA ASN A 269 12.91 -25.74 18.24
C ASN A 269 12.74 -25.72 16.72
N GLU A 270 11.59 -25.27 16.23
CA GLU A 270 11.28 -25.11 14.81
C GLU A 270 10.72 -23.69 14.58
N PRO A 271 10.75 -23.15 13.35
CA PRO A 271 10.19 -21.82 13.11
C PRO A 271 8.69 -21.75 13.45
N GLY A 272 8.34 -20.92 14.44
CA GLY A 272 6.99 -20.64 14.92
C GLY A 272 6.39 -21.69 15.85
N LYS A 273 7.14 -22.73 16.21
CA LYS A 273 6.68 -23.81 17.09
C LYS A 273 7.86 -24.65 17.61
N PHE A 274 7.61 -25.43 18.63
CA PHE A 274 8.50 -26.53 19.01
C PHE A 274 7.85 -27.89 18.79
N SER A 275 8.67 -28.93 18.69
CA SER A 275 8.25 -30.32 18.74
C SER A 275 8.99 -31.08 19.84
N CYS A 276 8.25 -31.94 20.54
CA CYS A 276 8.83 -32.88 21.48
C CYS A 276 9.09 -34.21 20.78
N ILE A 277 10.27 -34.77 20.98
CA ILE A 277 10.61 -36.10 20.50
C ILE A 277 10.79 -37.05 21.69
N CYS A 278 10.35 -38.29 21.50
CA CYS A 278 10.52 -39.37 22.45
C CYS A 278 11.62 -40.32 21.98
N PRO A 279 12.28 -41.02 22.91
CA PRO A 279 13.27 -42.01 22.55
C PRO A 279 12.63 -43.22 21.88
N GLU A 280 13.47 -44.10 21.34
CA GLU A 280 13.03 -45.37 20.75
C GLU A 280 12.22 -46.21 21.75
N GLY A 281 11.15 -46.86 21.26
CA GLY A 281 10.17 -47.58 22.09
C GLY A 281 9.09 -46.69 22.72
N TYR A 282 9.11 -45.38 22.48
CA TYR A 282 8.12 -44.44 23.03
C TYR A 282 7.48 -43.58 21.94
N GLN A 283 6.22 -43.24 22.16
CA GLN A 283 5.44 -42.32 21.32
C GLN A 283 5.05 -41.05 22.08
N VAL A 284 4.92 -39.95 21.33
CA VAL A 284 4.49 -38.66 21.88
C VAL A 284 2.98 -38.67 22.07
N VAL A 285 2.53 -38.42 23.30
CA VAL A 285 1.13 -38.29 23.70
C VAL A 285 0.90 -36.89 24.27
N GLY A 286 -0.24 -36.27 23.92
CA GLY A 286 -0.55 -34.89 24.33
C GLY A 286 0.46 -33.85 23.84
N GLY A 287 1.26 -34.18 22.82
CA GLY A 287 2.29 -33.31 22.23
C GLY A 287 3.54 -33.07 23.08
N ARG A 288 3.62 -33.63 24.30
CA ARG A 288 4.69 -33.32 25.27
C ARG A 288 5.21 -34.50 26.08
N THR A 289 4.37 -35.51 26.30
CA THR A 289 4.70 -36.66 27.15
C THR A 289 5.06 -37.87 26.32
N CYS A 290 5.99 -38.67 26.79
CA CYS A 290 6.39 -39.92 26.21
C CYS A 290 5.67 -41.08 26.89
N GLN A 291 4.96 -41.87 26.08
CA GLN A 291 4.32 -43.09 26.51
C GLN A 291 4.98 -44.28 25.81
N ASP A 292 5.22 -45.32 26.59
CA ASP A 292 5.71 -46.61 26.10
C ASP A 292 4.81 -47.17 25.00
N ILE A 293 5.41 -47.64 23.91
CA ILE A 293 4.72 -48.33 22.84
C ILE A 293 4.58 -49.78 23.27
N ASN A 294 3.36 -50.32 23.27
CA ASN A 294 3.16 -51.74 23.56
C ASN A 294 3.41 -52.55 22.29
N GLU A 295 4.64 -53.04 22.08
CA GLU A 295 4.96 -53.79 20.85
C GLU A 295 4.23 -55.13 20.78
N CYS A 296 3.83 -55.70 21.92
CA CYS A 296 3.03 -56.92 21.95
C CYS A 296 1.60 -56.73 21.41
N GLU A 297 1.09 -55.50 21.37
CA GLU A 297 -0.20 -55.17 20.77
C GLU A 297 -0.07 -54.65 19.34
N THR A 298 1.09 -54.09 18.96
CA THR A 298 1.29 -53.47 17.65
C THR A 298 1.93 -54.41 16.63
N THR A 299 3.13 -54.92 16.88
CA THR A 299 3.91 -55.75 15.94
C THR A 299 3.92 -57.22 16.30
N ASN A 300 4.05 -57.52 17.59
CA ASN A 300 4.14 -58.86 18.17
C ASN A 300 5.05 -59.82 17.37
N GLU A 301 6.34 -59.48 17.27
CA GLU A 301 7.33 -60.21 16.46
C GLU A 301 7.82 -61.53 17.11
N CYS A 302 7.16 -62.01 18.16
CA CYS A 302 7.53 -63.23 18.86
C CYS A 302 7.16 -64.50 18.08
N ARG A 303 7.88 -65.60 18.33
CA ARG A 303 7.57 -66.91 17.72
C ARG A 303 6.30 -67.51 18.32
N GLU A 304 5.71 -68.49 17.63
CA GLU A 304 4.49 -69.17 18.08
C GLU A 304 4.64 -69.87 19.44
N ASP A 305 5.83 -70.40 19.74
CA ASP A 305 6.18 -71.08 20.99
C ASP A 305 6.61 -70.10 22.11
N GLU A 306 6.52 -68.80 21.84
CA GLU A 306 6.85 -67.73 22.78
C GLU A 306 5.61 -66.95 23.22
N ILE A 307 5.79 -66.15 24.26
CA ILE A 307 4.83 -65.19 24.80
C ILE A 307 5.52 -63.84 24.78
N CYS A 308 4.89 -62.87 24.13
CA CYS A 308 5.36 -61.49 24.15
C CYS A 308 5.09 -60.86 25.51
N TRP A 309 6.10 -60.14 26.02
CA TRP A 309 6.00 -59.38 27.24
C TRP A 309 6.57 -57.98 27.05
N ASN A 310 5.72 -56.99 27.26
CA ASN A 310 6.03 -55.58 27.09
C ASN A 310 6.69 -54.97 28.33
N TYR A 311 7.65 -54.06 28.14
CA TYR A 311 8.31 -53.31 29.20
C TYR A 311 8.62 -51.87 28.78
N HIS A 312 8.98 -51.04 29.75
CA HIS A 312 9.33 -49.65 29.47
C HIS A 312 10.53 -49.53 28.52
N GLY A 313 10.27 -49.13 27.27
CA GLY A 313 11.23 -48.96 26.18
C GLY A 313 11.39 -50.16 25.26
N GLY A 314 10.51 -51.16 25.33
CA GLY A 314 10.49 -52.25 24.34
C GLY A 314 9.77 -53.51 24.80
N PHE A 315 9.96 -54.59 24.05
CA PHE A 315 9.37 -55.89 24.36
C PHE A 315 10.40 -57.01 24.38
N ARG A 316 10.00 -58.13 24.98
CA ARG A 316 10.78 -59.36 24.95
C ARG A 316 9.87 -60.57 24.79
N CYS A 317 10.36 -61.55 24.04
CA CYS A 317 9.72 -62.85 23.89
C CYS A 317 10.28 -63.84 24.91
N TYR A 318 9.39 -64.48 25.66
CA TYR A 318 9.73 -65.55 26.59
C TYR A 318 9.16 -66.88 26.14
N PRO A 319 9.85 -68.01 26.36
CA PRO A 319 9.31 -69.31 25.99
C PRO A 319 8.02 -69.61 26.75
N ARG A 320 7.02 -70.19 26.06
CA ARG A 320 5.78 -70.65 26.69
C ARG A 320 6.02 -71.68 27.80
N ASN A 321 7.06 -72.49 27.65
CA ASN A 321 7.53 -73.40 28.69
C ASN A 321 8.88 -72.93 29.26
N PRO A 322 8.89 -72.22 30.40
CA PRO A 322 10.12 -71.75 31.03
C PRO A 322 10.81 -72.81 31.91
N CYS A 323 10.24 -74.02 32.05
CA CYS A 323 10.77 -75.03 32.94
C CYS A 323 12.05 -75.65 32.38
N GLN A 324 13.11 -75.64 33.21
CA GLN A 324 14.35 -76.36 32.93
C GLN A 324 14.23 -77.80 33.44
N GLU A 325 14.87 -78.76 32.78
CA GLU A 325 14.96 -80.12 33.30
C GLU A 325 15.58 -80.12 34.71
N PRO A 326 15.04 -80.87 35.69
CA PRO A 326 14.02 -81.93 35.58
C PRO A 326 12.58 -81.47 35.86
N TYR A 327 12.29 -80.17 35.85
CA TYR A 327 10.96 -79.66 36.17
C TYR A 327 9.96 -79.85 35.03
N VAL A 328 8.70 -80.13 35.40
CA VAL A 328 7.59 -80.27 34.47
C VAL A 328 6.60 -79.12 34.70
N LEU A 329 6.18 -78.47 33.61
CA LEU A 329 5.18 -77.40 33.65
C LEU A 329 3.80 -77.96 33.99
N THR A 330 3.17 -77.42 35.04
CA THR A 330 1.78 -77.73 35.40
C THR A 330 0.80 -76.76 34.73
N SER A 331 -0.49 -77.10 34.77
CA SER A 331 -1.59 -76.24 34.29
C SER A 331 -1.70 -74.90 35.03
N GLU A 332 -1.05 -74.75 36.19
CA GLU A 332 -1.04 -73.52 36.99
C GLU A 332 0.16 -72.61 36.67
N ASN A 333 0.83 -72.82 35.52
CA ASN A 333 2.08 -72.15 35.12
C ASN A 333 3.19 -72.24 36.18
N ARG A 334 3.30 -73.42 36.81
CA ARG A 334 4.32 -73.72 37.82
C ARG A 334 5.18 -74.88 37.34
N CYS A 335 6.49 -74.71 37.45
CA CYS A 335 7.44 -75.79 37.20
C CYS A 335 7.55 -76.62 38.47
N VAL A 336 7.08 -77.87 38.46
CA VAL A 336 7.10 -78.76 39.63
C VAL A 336 8.10 -79.88 39.40
N CYS A 337 8.90 -80.18 40.42
CA CYS A 337 9.86 -81.27 40.37
C CYS A 337 9.14 -82.58 40.71
N PRO A 338 9.09 -83.58 39.80
CA PRO A 338 8.37 -84.82 40.05
C PRO A 338 8.98 -85.62 41.20
N VAL A 339 8.14 -86.08 42.13
CA VAL A 339 8.59 -86.91 43.28
C VAL A 339 9.22 -88.23 42.88
N SER A 340 8.95 -88.71 41.66
CA SER A 340 9.56 -89.91 41.07
C SER A 340 11.02 -89.72 40.69
N ASN A 341 11.49 -88.47 40.51
CA ASN A 341 12.85 -88.17 40.10
C ASN A 341 13.75 -88.01 41.34
N ALA A 342 14.80 -88.83 41.46
CA ALA A 342 15.71 -88.79 42.59
C ALA A 342 16.47 -87.46 42.73
N ILE A 343 16.71 -86.74 41.62
CA ILE A 343 17.39 -85.43 41.61
C ILE A 343 16.53 -84.37 42.31
N CYS A 344 15.21 -84.52 42.29
CA CYS A 344 14.27 -83.56 42.88
C CYS A 344 14.32 -83.49 44.41
N ARG A 345 15.02 -84.40 45.09
CA ARG A 345 15.12 -84.40 46.57
C ARG A 345 15.90 -83.20 47.11
N GLU A 346 16.88 -82.72 46.36
CA GLU A 346 17.76 -81.60 46.74
C GLU A 346 17.37 -80.28 46.05
N LEU A 347 16.36 -80.32 45.18
CA LEU A 347 15.88 -79.16 44.44
C LEU A 347 14.62 -78.56 45.08
N PRO A 348 14.32 -77.27 44.85
CA PRO A 348 13.03 -76.71 45.20
C PRO A 348 11.89 -77.53 44.61
N TYR A 349 10.85 -77.78 45.40
CA TYR A 349 9.65 -78.52 44.98
C TYR A 349 8.99 -77.85 43.77
N SER A 350 8.94 -76.51 43.76
CA SER A 350 8.42 -75.77 42.63
C SER A 350 9.19 -74.49 42.34
N VAL A 351 9.22 -74.12 41.06
CA VAL A 351 9.74 -72.86 40.54
C VAL A 351 8.64 -72.16 39.75
N VAL A 352 8.39 -70.88 40.03
CA VAL A 352 7.48 -70.03 39.28
C VAL A 352 8.29 -68.91 38.64
N TYR A 353 8.02 -68.61 37.38
CA TYR A 353 8.67 -67.50 36.65
C TYR A 353 7.70 -66.33 36.55
N LYS A 354 8.16 -65.12 36.92
CA LYS A 354 7.41 -63.88 36.77
C LYS A 354 8.30 -62.79 36.19
N TYR A 355 7.68 -61.89 35.44
CA TYR A 355 8.32 -60.78 34.77
C TYR A 355 7.64 -59.49 35.22
N MET A 356 8.42 -58.45 35.50
CA MET A 356 7.93 -57.12 35.82
C MET A 356 8.86 -56.05 35.25
N SER A 357 8.30 -54.89 34.93
CA SER A 357 9.09 -53.73 34.48
C SER A 357 9.03 -52.64 35.52
N ILE A 358 10.14 -51.93 35.71
CA ILE A 358 10.19 -50.70 36.50
C ILE A 358 10.95 -49.61 35.75
N ARG A 359 10.60 -48.36 36.03
CA ARG A 359 11.33 -47.20 35.52
C ARG A 359 12.62 -46.94 36.31
N SER A 360 13.60 -46.33 35.66
CA SER A 360 14.88 -45.98 36.30
C SER A 360 14.78 -44.85 37.34
N ASP A 361 13.74 -44.01 37.30
CA ASP A 361 13.54 -42.89 38.25
C ASP A 361 12.87 -43.27 39.57
N ARG A 362 12.55 -44.55 39.76
CA ARG A 362 11.68 -44.94 40.86
C ARG A 362 12.28 -44.52 42.20
N THR A 363 11.47 -43.82 43.00
CA THR A 363 11.88 -43.40 44.34
C THR A 363 12.14 -44.59 45.25
N VAL A 364 13.11 -44.45 46.15
CA VAL A 364 13.47 -45.46 47.13
C VAL A 364 13.39 -44.89 48.55
N PRO A 365 12.91 -45.67 49.54
CA PRO A 365 12.45 -47.06 49.42
C PRO A 365 11.08 -47.18 48.73
N SER A 366 10.87 -48.21 47.91
CA SER A 366 9.57 -48.49 47.31
C SER A 366 9.20 -49.97 47.30
N ASP A 367 7.96 -50.26 47.64
CA ASP A 367 7.37 -51.60 47.52
C ASP A 367 7.21 -51.92 46.01
N ILE A 368 7.79 -53.01 45.53
CA ILE A 368 7.83 -53.34 44.08
C ILE A 368 7.14 -54.65 43.73
N PHE A 369 7.09 -55.63 44.64
CA PHE A 369 6.45 -56.91 44.34
C PHE A 369 6.02 -57.64 45.62
N GLN A 370 4.78 -58.12 45.68
CA GLN A 370 4.30 -58.92 46.79
C GLN A 370 4.32 -60.41 46.45
N ILE A 371 5.10 -61.21 47.18
CA ILE A 371 5.05 -62.67 47.11
C ILE A 371 4.00 -63.19 48.10
N GLN A 372 3.19 -64.14 47.66
CA GLN A 372 2.15 -64.76 48.48
C GLN A 372 2.13 -66.28 48.29
N ALA A 373 1.95 -67.01 49.40
CA ALA A 373 1.76 -68.45 49.39
C ALA A 373 0.41 -68.80 48.74
N THR A 374 0.44 -69.62 47.69
CA THR A 374 -0.77 -70.08 46.98
C THR A 374 -1.47 -71.24 47.71
N THR A 375 -0.73 -71.99 48.52
CA THR A 375 -1.24 -73.18 49.21
C THR A 375 -0.94 -73.05 50.70
N ILE A 376 -2.00 -73.00 51.50
CA ILE A 376 -1.90 -72.87 52.95
C ILE A 376 -2.24 -74.22 53.55
N TYR A 377 -1.23 -74.89 54.13
CA TYR A 377 -1.46 -76.13 54.85
C TYR A 377 -1.67 -75.83 56.33
N PRO A 378 -2.67 -76.44 56.99
CA PRO A 378 -2.83 -76.31 58.44
C PRO A 378 -1.58 -76.82 59.15
N ASN A 379 -1.18 -76.15 60.23
CA ASN A 379 0.03 -76.47 61.02
C ASN A 379 1.35 -76.37 60.23
N THR A 380 1.43 -75.45 59.28
CA THR A 380 2.69 -75.11 58.60
C THR A 380 3.11 -73.66 58.85
N ILE A 381 4.42 -73.46 58.96
CA ILE A 381 5.05 -72.13 59.07
C ILE A 381 5.72 -71.83 57.74
N ASN A 382 5.40 -70.68 57.16
CA ASN A 382 6.05 -70.19 55.95
C ASN A 382 7.06 -69.10 56.30
N THR A 383 8.27 -69.24 55.78
CA THR A 383 9.34 -68.24 55.88
C THR A 383 9.76 -67.81 54.49
N PHE A 384 9.80 -66.50 54.25
CA PHE A 384 10.20 -65.94 52.97
C PHE A 384 11.60 -65.37 53.07
N ARG A 385 12.44 -65.60 52.05
CA ARG A 385 13.79 -65.04 51.96
C ARG A 385 14.19 -64.77 50.52
N ILE A 386 15.13 -63.85 50.33
CA ILE A 386 15.82 -63.70 49.04
C ILE A 386 16.90 -64.79 48.98
N LYS A 387 16.82 -65.65 47.95
CA LYS A 387 17.73 -66.78 47.74
C LYS A 387 18.98 -66.37 46.96
N SER A 388 18.82 -65.57 45.91
CA SER A 388 19.89 -65.04 45.05
C SER A 388 19.42 -63.81 44.27
N GLY A 389 20.34 -63.08 43.62
CA GLY A 389 20.00 -61.89 42.82
C GLY A 389 19.91 -60.61 43.62
N ASN A 390 20.59 -60.54 44.77
CA ASN A 390 20.65 -59.35 45.62
C ASN A 390 22.07 -59.13 46.16
N GLU A 391 23.08 -59.43 45.35
CA GLU A 391 24.50 -59.32 45.73
C GLU A 391 24.89 -57.88 46.05
N ASN A 392 24.23 -56.91 45.40
CA ASN A 392 24.45 -55.47 45.58
C ASN A 392 23.63 -54.86 46.74
N GLY A 393 22.76 -55.62 47.41
CA GLY A 393 21.86 -55.11 48.45
C GLY A 393 20.89 -54.05 47.94
N GLU A 394 20.35 -54.24 46.75
CA GLU A 394 19.36 -53.37 46.10
C GLU A 394 17.94 -53.62 46.62
N PHE A 395 17.71 -54.82 47.15
CA PHE A 395 16.41 -55.31 47.59
C PHE A 395 16.42 -55.69 49.07
N TYR A 396 15.27 -55.50 49.71
CA TYR A 396 14.97 -56.01 51.05
C TYR A 396 13.62 -56.70 51.03
N LEU A 397 13.50 -57.84 51.71
CA LEU A 397 12.24 -58.57 51.79
C LEU A 397 11.60 -58.36 53.16
N ARG A 398 10.48 -57.63 53.18
CA ARG A 398 9.70 -57.33 54.39
C ARG A 398 8.57 -58.33 54.54
N GLN A 399 8.57 -59.14 55.59
CA GLN A 399 7.44 -60.03 55.86
C GLN A 399 6.19 -59.20 56.21
N THR A 400 5.10 -59.42 55.47
CA THR A 400 3.85 -58.68 55.64
C THR A 400 2.79 -59.50 56.38
N SER A 401 2.80 -60.82 56.23
CA SER A 401 1.94 -61.74 56.97
C SER A 401 2.58 -63.13 57.10
N ALA A 402 1.87 -64.07 57.75
CA ALA A 402 2.28 -65.48 57.79
C ALA A 402 2.30 -66.16 56.40
N VAL A 403 1.69 -65.54 55.38
CA VAL A 403 1.56 -66.11 54.02
C VAL A 403 2.04 -65.15 52.93
N SER A 404 2.60 -63.99 53.27
CA SER A 404 3.09 -63.03 52.28
C SER A 404 4.29 -62.21 52.75
N ALA A 405 5.07 -61.76 51.79
CA ALA A 405 6.15 -60.80 51.99
C ALA A 405 6.20 -59.79 50.83
N MET A 406 6.69 -58.59 51.11
CA MET A 406 6.87 -57.51 50.15
C MET A 406 8.36 -57.35 49.81
N LEU A 407 8.68 -57.44 48.53
CA LEU A 407 9.98 -57.05 48.00
C LEU A 407 10.02 -55.52 47.91
N VAL A 408 10.96 -54.93 48.62
CA VAL A 408 11.17 -53.49 48.73
C VAL A 408 12.49 -53.14 48.03
N LEU A 409 12.42 -52.22 47.08
CA LEU A 409 13.58 -51.62 46.46
C LEU A 409 14.17 -50.57 47.40
N VAL A 410 15.44 -50.70 47.77
CA VAL A 410 16.13 -49.80 48.70
C VAL A 410 17.26 -48.99 48.05
N LYS A 411 17.66 -49.35 46.83
CA LYS A 411 18.59 -48.59 45.99
C LYS A 411 17.98 -48.38 44.61
N SER A 412 18.20 -47.23 43.99
CA SER A 412 17.75 -46.99 42.62
C SER A 412 18.43 -47.97 41.66
N LEU A 413 17.69 -48.44 40.67
CA LEU A 413 18.23 -49.27 39.59
C LEU A 413 18.39 -48.40 38.34
N SER A 414 19.57 -48.45 37.72
CA SER A 414 19.84 -47.78 36.45
C SER A 414 19.66 -48.77 35.30
N GLY A 415 18.73 -48.48 34.38
CA GLY A 415 18.56 -49.22 33.15
C GLY A 415 19.52 -48.81 32.02
N PRO A 416 19.46 -49.48 30.86
CA PRO A 416 18.71 -50.70 30.60
C PRO A 416 19.43 -51.91 31.21
N ARG A 417 18.80 -52.56 32.19
CA ARG A 417 19.37 -53.73 32.88
C ARG A 417 18.28 -54.68 33.33
N GLU A 418 18.64 -55.96 33.43
CA GLU A 418 17.78 -57.03 33.90
C GLU A 418 18.32 -57.57 35.21
N HIS A 419 17.44 -57.66 36.21
CA HIS A 419 17.74 -58.24 37.51
C HIS A 419 16.90 -59.50 37.68
N ILE A 420 17.55 -60.62 37.96
CA ILE A 420 16.88 -61.89 38.24
C ILE A 420 17.01 -62.16 39.73
N VAL A 421 15.89 -62.05 40.44
CA VAL A 421 15.82 -62.24 41.90
C VAL A 421 15.05 -63.51 42.19
N ASP A 422 15.69 -64.46 42.87
CA ASP A 422 15.02 -65.68 43.32
C ASP A 422 14.50 -65.46 44.75
N LEU A 423 13.17 -65.45 44.91
CA LEU A 423 12.50 -65.37 46.20
C LEU A 423 12.07 -66.78 46.63
N GLU A 424 12.53 -67.23 47.79
CA GLU A 424 12.25 -68.57 48.29
C GLU A 424 11.26 -68.53 49.45
N MET A 425 10.23 -69.36 49.35
CA MET A 425 9.32 -69.70 50.43
C MET A 425 9.69 -71.08 50.98
N LEU A 426 10.11 -71.12 52.24
CA LEU A 426 10.32 -72.34 52.99
C LEU A 426 9.05 -72.64 53.79
N THR A 427 8.49 -73.82 53.59
CA THR A 427 7.35 -74.31 54.36
C THR A 427 7.80 -75.46 55.23
N VAL A 428 7.59 -75.32 56.54
CA VAL A 428 7.92 -76.34 57.55
C VAL A 428 6.64 -76.77 58.25
N ASN A 429 6.39 -78.08 58.34
CA ASN A 429 5.26 -78.62 59.10
C ASN A 429 5.64 -79.01 60.53
N SER A 430 4.65 -79.36 61.34
CA SER A 430 4.83 -79.82 62.73
C SER A 430 5.67 -81.10 62.89
N LEU A 431 5.90 -81.85 61.80
CA LEU A 431 6.72 -83.07 61.76
C LEU A 431 8.14 -82.79 61.22
N ASN A 432 8.57 -81.53 61.16
CA ASN A 432 9.85 -81.08 60.59
C ASN A 432 10.08 -81.43 59.11
N TYR A 433 9.03 -81.77 58.36
CA TYR A 433 9.11 -81.86 56.91
C TYR A 433 9.29 -80.45 56.34
N ARG A 434 10.33 -80.29 55.51
CA ARG A 434 10.69 -79.03 54.88
C ARG A 434 10.49 -79.14 53.37
N THR A 435 9.73 -78.22 52.81
CA THR A 435 9.65 -78.01 51.36
C THR A 435 10.03 -76.59 51.00
N SER A 436 10.60 -76.40 49.82
CA SER A 436 11.00 -75.09 49.29
C SER A 436 10.29 -74.83 47.97
N SER A 437 9.74 -73.63 47.80
CA SER A 437 9.24 -73.14 46.52
C SER A 437 9.94 -71.83 46.18
N VAL A 438 10.38 -71.69 44.94
CA VAL A 438 11.11 -70.51 44.45
C VAL A 438 10.26 -69.75 43.45
N LEU A 439 10.21 -68.45 43.59
CA LEU A 439 9.72 -67.52 42.58
C LEU A 439 10.95 -66.84 41.96
N ARG A 440 11.20 -67.11 40.70
CA ARG A 440 12.19 -66.39 39.89
C ARG A 440 11.54 -65.16 39.29
N LEU A 441 11.84 -64.00 39.86
CA LEU A 441 11.33 -62.71 39.42
C LEU A 441 12.38 -62.03 38.53
N THR A 442 12.03 -61.81 37.28
CA THR A 442 12.83 -61.04 36.33
C THR A 442 12.31 -59.61 36.30
N ILE A 443 13.16 -58.67 36.68
CA ILE A 443 12.86 -57.24 36.74
C ILE A 443 13.62 -56.56 35.61
N ILE A 444 12.89 -56.01 34.63
CA ILE A 444 13.47 -55.26 33.53
C ILE A 444 13.37 -53.77 33.85
N VAL A 445 14.53 -53.14 33.99
CA VAL A 445 14.65 -51.71 34.28
C VAL A 445 14.75 -50.96 32.96
N GLY A 446 13.77 -50.12 32.67
CA GLY A 446 13.71 -49.35 31.43
C GLY A 446 14.91 -48.40 31.28
N PRO A 447 15.36 -48.11 30.03
CA PRO A 447 16.54 -47.28 29.77
C PRO A 447 16.35 -45.81 30.19
N TYR A 448 15.11 -45.35 30.26
CA TYR A 448 14.79 -43.96 30.58
C TYR A 448 14.19 -43.81 31.97
N ALA A 449 14.38 -42.61 32.51
CA ALA A 449 13.93 -42.26 33.84
C ALA A 449 12.39 -42.15 33.91
N PHE A 450 11.71 -41.72 32.86
CA PHE A 450 10.34 -41.19 32.94
C PHE A 450 9.24 -42.16 32.54
#